data_AF-A0A0U1M457-F1
#
_entry.id   AF-A0A0U1M457-F1
#
_cell.length_a   1.000
_cell.length_b   1.000
_cell.length_c   1.000
_cell.angle_alpha   90.00
_cell.angle_beta   90.00
_cell.angle_gamma   90.00
#
_symmetry.space_group_name_H-M   'P 1'
#
loop_
_entity.id
_entity.type
_entity.pdbx_description
1 polymer ?
#
loop_
_entity_poly.entity_id
_entity_poly.type
_entity_poly.pdbx_seq_one_letter_code
_entity_poly.pdbx_strand_id
1 'polypeptide(L)'
;MEVIQKNEAFGRIDGKMKFSYVHVFVRQDGVLYSGKWTDRLNLPKTLDDLQELKKIPTEDRGPVVKTAWSPIHVKTPSFLAYIDGNLEQRIAREVQTCEILGKKPHPNIATYYGYHDTHGRVSMVMFLGVATYT
;
A
#
# COMPACT_ATOMS: atom_id res chain seq x y z
N MET A 1 -2.31 -20.64 -1.49
CA MET A 1 -2.78 -19.56 -2.37
C MET A 1 -3.85 -18.77 -1.63
N GLU A 2 -3.81 -17.43 -1.71
CA GLU A 2 -4.78 -16.52 -1.10
C GLU A 2 -5.39 -15.66 -2.21
N VAL A 3 -6.73 -15.57 -2.28
CA VAL A 3 -7.41 -14.64 -3.21
C VAL A 3 -7.48 -13.27 -2.56
N ILE A 4 -6.76 -12.29 -3.13
CA ILE A 4 -6.65 -10.94 -2.59
C ILE A 4 -7.81 -10.06 -3.05
N GLN A 5 -8.19 -10.16 -4.32
CA GLN A 5 -9.25 -9.35 -4.91
C GLN A 5 -9.89 -10.08 -6.08
N LYS A 6 -11.19 -9.83 -6.30
CA LYS A 6 -11.94 -10.29 -7.48
C LYS A 6 -12.76 -9.15 -8.08
N ASN A 7 -12.80 -9.08 -9.40
CA ASN A 7 -13.60 -8.11 -10.15
C ASN A 7 -14.34 -8.83 -11.28
N GLU A 8 -15.65 -8.63 -11.42
CA GLU A 8 -16.41 -9.20 -12.53
C GLU A 8 -16.16 -8.39 -13.81
N ALA A 9 -15.88 -9.09 -14.90
CA ALA A 9 -15.77 -8.52 -16.24
C ALA A 9 -17.02 -8.86 -17.05
N PHE A 10 -17.61 -7.84 -17.66
CA PHE A 10 -18.75 -7.97 -18.55
C PHE A 10 -18.36 -7.57 -19.97
N GLY A 11 -18.85 -8.31 -20.96
CA GLY A 11 -18.62 -8.05 -22.37
C GLY A 11 -19.94 -7.96 -23.13
N ARG A 12 -19.91 -7.35 -24.32
CA ARG A 12 -21.06 -7.41 -25.25
C ARG A 12 -21.01 -8.72 -26.03
N ILE A 13 -22.03 -9.55 -25.87
CA ILE A 13 -22.25 -10.79 -26.62
C ILE A 13 -23.65 -10.70 -27.21
N ASP A 14 -23.75 -10.74 -28.54
CA ASP A 14 -24.99 -10.53 -29.30
C ASP A 14 -25.69 -9.20 -28.98
N GLY A 15 -24.91 -8.12 -28.86
CA GLY A 15 -25.42 -6.78 -28.57
C GLY A 15 -25.90 -6.56 -27.12
N LYS A 16 -25.88 -7.60 -26.26
CA LYS A 16 -26.26 -7.50 -24.85
C LYS A 16 -25.03 -7.57 -23.95
N MET A 17 -25.01 -6.78 -22.88
CA MET A 17 -24.00 -6.91 -21.82
C MET A 17 -24.25 -8.22 -21.07
N LYS A 18 -23.28 -9.13 -21.10
CA LYS A 18 -23.31 -10.41 -20.39
C LYS A 18 -22.03 -10.57 -19.57
N PHE A 19 -22.12 -11.36 -18.51
CA PHE A 19 -20.94 -11.79 -17.76
C PHE A 19 -19.97 -12.50 -18.70
N SER A 20 -18.67 -12.22 -18.53
CA SER A 20 -17.61 -12.85 -19.31
C SER A 20 -16.70 -13.71 -18.42
N TYR A 21 -16.09 -13.12 -17.39
CA TYR A 21 -15.22 -13.82 -16.44
C TYR A 21 -15.06 -13.01 -15.15
N VAL A 22 -14.48 -13.61 -14.13
CA VAL A 22 -13.97 -12.93 -12.94
C VAL A 22 -12.46 -12.72 -13.09
N HIS A 23 -12.01 -11.47 -13.05
CA HIS A 23 -10.59 -11.17 -12.94
C HIS A 23 -10.17 -11.30 -11.48
N VAL A 24 -9.26 -12.22 -11.19
CA VAL A 24 -8.80 -12.52 -9.84
C VAL A 24 -7.35 -12.11 -9.66
N PHE A 25 -7.04 -11.56 -8.48
CA PHE A 25 -5.68 -11.32 -8.01
C PHE A 25 -5.41 -12.28 -6.86
N VAL A 26 -4.32 -13.05 -6.96
CA VAL A 26 -3.98 -14.09 -6.00
C VAL A 26 -2.54 -13.96 -5.55
N ARG A 27 -2.28 -14.28 -4.28
CA ARG A 27 -0.93 -14.33 -3.71
C ARG A 27 -0.55 -15.79 -3.41
N GLN A 28 0.63 -16.20 -3.86
CA GLN A 28 1.22 -17.49 -3.54
C GLN A 28 2.72 -17.33 -3.33
N ASP A 29 3.21 -17.81 -2.19
CA ASP A 29 4.63 -17.75 -1.80
C ASP A 29 5.22 -16.33 -1.91
N GLY A 30 4.44 -15.33 -1.49
CA GLY A 30 4.80 -13.91 -1.54
C GLY A 30 4.67 -13.25 -2.92
N VAL A 31 4.46 -14.04 -3.99
CA VAL A 31 4.33 -13.53 -5.35
C VAL A 31 2.88 -13.23 -5.69
N LEU A 32 2.64 -12.07 -6.32
CA LEU A 32 1.32 -11.65 -6.79
C LEU A 32 1.08 -12.09 -8.24
N TYR A 33 -0.09 -12.66 -8.50
CA TYR A 33 -0.55 -13.06 -9.84
C TYR A 33 -1.92 -12.46 -10.14
N SER A 34 -2.22 -12.31 -11.43
CA SER A 34 -3.57 -12.09 -11.95
C SER A 34 -3.96 -13.18 -12.92
N GLY A 35 -5.25 -13.51 -12.98
CA GLY A 35 -5.78 -14.43 -13.98
C GLY A 35 -7.28 -14.22 -14.19
N LYS A 36 -7.80 -14.87 -15.23
CA LYS A 36 -9.23 -14.98 -15.50
C LYS A 36 -9.76 -16.27 -14.91
N TRP A 37 -10.94 -16.17 -14.32
CA TRP A 37 -11.65 -17.26 -13.69
C TRP A 37 -13.08 -17.30 -14.23
N THR A 38 -13.55 -18.45 -14.68
CA THR A 38 -14.85 -18.56 -15.37
C THR A 38 -16.00 -18.87 -14.41
N ASP A 39 -15.71 -19.41 -13.23
CA ASP A 39 -16.73 -19.64 -12.20
C ASP A 39 -16.98 -18.36 -11.41
N ARG A 40 -18.20 -17.83 -11.53
CA ARG A 40 -18.60 -16.58 -10.89
C ARG A 40 -18.79 -16.73 -9.37
N LEU A 41 -19.17 -17.92 -8.92
CA LEU A 41 -19.65 -18.16 -7.55
C LEU A 41 -18.54 -18.75 -6.68
N ASN A 42 -17.76 -19.67 -7.22
CA ASN A 42 -16.71 -20.35 -6.49
C ASN A 42 -15.35 -19.65 -6.65
N LEU A 43 -14.45 -19.91 -5.71
CA LEU A 43 -13.07 -19.43 -5.79
C LEU A 43 -12.17 -20.45 -6.48
N PRO A 44 -11.16 -20.00 -7.24
CA PRO A 44 -10.09 -20.88 -7.71
C PRO A 44 -9.35 -21.47 -6.51
N LYS A 45 -8.93 -22.73 -6.61
CA LYS A 45 -8.20 -23.43 -5.54
C LYS A 45 -6.70 -23.37 -5.76
N THR A 46 -6.26 -23.41 -7.01
CA THR A 46 -4.85 -23.38 -7.42
C THR A 46 -4.63 -22.35 -8.53
N LEU A 47 -3.36 -22.06 -8.84
CA LEU A 47 -3.02 -21.18 -9.97
C LEU A 47 -3.35 -21.81 -11.32
N ASP A 48 -3.33 -23.14 -11.41
CA ASP A 48 -3.63 -23.89 -12.64
C ASP A 48 -5.11 -23.77 -13.03
N ASP A 49 -5.98 -23.43 -12.07
CA ASP A 49 -7.39 -23.12 -12.33
C ASP A 49 -7.55 -21.81 -13.12
N LEU A 50 -6.54 -20.94 -13.16
CA LEU A 50 -6.61 -19.61 -13.75
C LEU A 50 -6.19 -19.59 -15.21
N GLN A 51 -7.05 -19.02 -16.04
CA GLN A 51 -6.73 -18.72 -17.43
C GLN A 51 -5.93 -17.42 -17.54
N GLU A 52 -5.08 -17.32 -18.55
CA GLU A 52 -4.23 -16.14 -18.79
C GLU A 52 -3.45 -15.70 -17.54
N LEU A 53 -2.96 -16.68 -16.76
CA LEU A 53 -2.18 -16.42 -15.57
C LEU A 53 -0.97 -15.55 -15.89
N LYS A 54 -0.84 -14.43 -15.17
CA LYS A 54 0.27 -13.49 -15.30
C LYS A 54 0.83 -13.19 -13.92
N LYS A 55 2.14 -13.35 -13.77
CA LYS A 55 2.87 -12.82 -12.61
C LYS A 55 2.87 -11.30 -12.69
N ILE A 56 2.51 -10.64 -11.60
CA ILE A 56 2.56 -9.19 -11.48
C ILE A 56 3.90 -8.83 -10.85
N PRO A 57 4.83 -8.18 -11.58
CA PRO A 57 6.01 -7.61 -10.94
C PRO A 57 5.53 -6.53 -9.97
N THR A 58 5.96 -6.61 -8.71
CA THR A 58 5.65 -5.60 -7.69
C THR A 58 6.87 -4.78 -7.31
N GLU A 59 8.06 -5.26 -7.67
CA GLU A 59 9.34 -4.60 -7.43
C GLU A 59 9.60 -3.53 -8.50
N ASP A 60 10.30 -2.48 -8.10
CA ASP A 60 10.78 -1.38 -8.96
C ASP A 60 9.69 -0.74 -9.85
N ARG A 61 8.43 -0.79 -9.41
CA ARG A 61 7.33 -0.14 -10.11
C ARG A 61 7.25 1.33 -9.77
N GLY A 62 7.29 2.16 -10.80
CA GLY A 62 7.08 3.59 -10.69
C GLY A 62 7.95 4.36 -11.67
N PRO A 63 7.75 5.68 -11.78
CA PRO A 63 8.69 6.53 -12.50
C PRO A 63 10.04 6.55 -11.79
N VAL A 64 11.12 6.67 -12.57
CA VAL A 64 12.46 6.96 -12.03
C VAL A 64 12.40 8.29 -11.27
N VAL A 65 12.94 8.30 -10.05
CA VAL A 65 12.96 9.49 -9.19
C VAL A 65 13.67 10.63 -9.91
N LYS A 66 13.01 11.79 -9.99
CA LYS A 66 13.59 13.02 -10.53
C LYS A 66 14.18 13.83 -9.39
N THR A 67 15.32 14.47 -9.62
CA THR A 67 15.98 15.37 -8.65
C THR A 67 15.11 16.52 -8.18
N ALA A 68 14.13 16.95 -8.98
CA ALA A 68 13.17 17.98 -8.60
C ALA A 68 12.10 17.50 -7.60
N TRP A 69 11.96 16.19 -7.36
CA TRP A 69 10.97 15.65 -6.44
C TRP A 69 11.54 15.55 -5.04
N SER A 70 10.85 16.14 -4.07
CA SER A 70 11.24 16.02 -2.67
C SER A 70 10.72 14.69 -2.10
N PRO A 71 11.60 13.84 -1.56
CA PRO A 71 11.17 12.58 -0.98
C PRO A 71 10.43 12.83 0.34
N ILE A 72 9.24 12.25 0.47
CA ILE A 72 8.53 12.14 1.74
C ILE A 72 8.94 10.80 2.36
N HIS A 73 9.48 10.85 3.56
CA HIS A 73 9.79 9.69 4.37
C HIS A 73 8.64 9.39 5.32
N VAL A 74 8.14 8.16 5.30
CA VAL A 74 7.08 7.70 6.18
C VAL A 74 7.68 6.79 7.25
N LYS A 75 7.59 7.23 8.50
CA LYS A 75 7.99 6.45 9.65
C LYS A 75 6.81 5.62 10.15
N THR A 76 7.00 4.31 10.18
CA THR A 76 6.05 3.32 10.72
C THR A 76 6.62 2.73 12.01
N PRO A 77 5.76 2.37 12.99
CA PRO A 77 6.21 1.57 14.13
C PRO A 77 6.78 0.23 13.68
N SER A 78 7.84 -0.23 14.34
CA SER A 78 8.36 -1.58 14.10
C SER A 78 7.41 -2.63 14.68
N PHE A 79 7.47 -3.87 14.17
CA PHE A 79 6.67 -4.98 14.72
C PHE A 79 6.91 -5.20 16.23
N LEU A 80 8.13 -4.98 16.71
CA LEU A 80 8.44 -5.05 18.15
C LEU A 80 7.68 -3.99 18.97
N ALA A 81 7.46 -2.80 18.40
CA ALA A 81 6.74 -1.73 19.07
C ALA A 81 5.25 -2.07 19.28
N TYR A 82 4.67 -2.96 18.46
CA TYR A 82 3.30 -3.45 18.66
C TYR A 82 3.14 -4.44 19.81
N ILE A 83 4.25 -5.05 20.25
CA ILE A 83 4.28 -5.95 21.41
C ILE A 83 4.47 -5.15 22.71
N ASP A 84 5.00 -3.92 22.60
CA ASP A 84 5.13 -2.99 23.71
C ASP A 84 3.78 -2.33 24.04
N GLY A 85 3.31 -2.47 25.28
CA GLY A 85 1.96 -2.01 25.70
C GLY A 85 1.78 -0.49 25.77
N ASN A 86 2.80 0.31 25.45
CA ASN A 86 2.79 1.76 25.53
C ASN A 86 2.78 2.46 24.15
N LEU A 87 2.58 1.71 23.06
CA LEU A 87 2.74 2.19 21.69
C LEU A 87 1.96 3.48 21.41
N GLU A 88 0.68 3.52 21.78
CA GLU A 88 -0.18 4.68 21.59
C GLU A 88 0.37 5.94 22.27
N GLN A 89 0.88 5.81 23.49
CA GLN A 89 1.42 6.93 24.24
C GLN A 89 2.70 7.46 23.57
N ARG A 90 3.54 6.57 23.05
CA ARG A 90 4.77 6.93 22.33
C ARG A 90 4.45 7.65 21.03
N ILE A 91 3.51 7.12 20.24
CA ILE A 91 3.06 7.74 18.99
C ILE A 91 2.43 9.11 19.29
N ALA A 92 1.55 9.21 20.28
CA ALA A 92 0.91 10.47 20.66
C ALA A 92 1.96 11.53 21.06
N ARG A 93 2.96 11.16 21.87
CA ARG A 93 4.05 12.05 22.26
C ARG A 93 4.88 12.50 21.06
N GLU A 94 5.18 11.58 20.14
CA GLU A 94 5.93 11.89 18.93
C GLU A 94 5.16 12.88 18.04
N VAL A 95 3.88 12.62 17.77
CA VAL A 95 3.01 13.52 16.99
C VAL A 95 2.93 14.89 17.65
N GLN A 96 2.67 14.97 18.95
CA GLN A 96 2.62 16.26 19.67
C GLN A 96 3.93 17.05 19.55
N THR A 97 5.07 16.37 19.66
CA THR A 97 6.38 16.99 19.49
C THR A 97 6.56 17.52 18.07
N CYS A 98 6.14 16.73 17.07
CA CYS A 98 6.21 17.11 15.66
C CYS A 98 5.28 18.28 15.32
N GLU A 99 4.07 18.34 15.87
CA GLU A 99 3.14 19.48 15.72
C GLU A 99 3.74 20.78 16.29
N ILE A 100 4.56 20.69 17.33
CA ILE A 100 5.28 21.85 17.89
C ILE A 100 6.42 22.25 16.95
N LEU A 101 7.24 21.31 16.50
CA LEU A 101 8.37 21.55 15.60
C LEU A 101 7.92 22.09 14.24
N GLY A 102 6.78 21.63 13.72
CA GLY A 102 6.21 22.07 12.45
C GLY A 102 5.85 23.56 12.43
N LYS A 103 5.55 24.17 13.59
CA LYS A 103 5.25 25.61 13.69
C LYS A 103 6.49 26.49 13.47
N LYS A 104 7.68 25.97 13.75
CA LYS A 104 8.97 26.67 13.59
C LYS A 104 10.01 25.69 13.04
N PRO A 105 9.97 25.40 11.73
CA PRO A 105 10.91 24.46 11.13
C PRO A 105 12.35 24.96 11.27
N HIS A 106 13.25 24.06 11.63
CA HIS A 106 14.68 24.33 11.76
C HIS A 106 15.42 23.68 10.58
N PRO A 107 16.39 24.36 9.95
CA PRO A 107 17.08 23.85 8.74
C PRO A 107 17.78 22.49 8.95
N ASN A 108 18.20 22.20 10.19
CA ASN A 108 18.89 20.94 10.53
C ASN A 108 17.96 19.87 11.14
N ILE A 109 16.64 20.04 11.06
CA ILE A 109 15.65 19.06 11.54
C ILE A 109 14.74 18.69 10.38
N ALA A 110 14.42 17.40 10.25
CA ALA A 110 13.47 16.93 9.25
C ALA A 110 12.13 17.67 9.39
N THR A 111 11.61 18.18 8.28
CA THR A 111 10.35 18.93 8.31
C THR A 111 9.20 17.96 8.47
N TYR A 112 8.47 18.07 9.57
CA TYR A 112 7.25 17.30 9.80
C TYR A 112 6.17 17.74 8.80
N TYR A 113 5.57 16.75 8.11
CA TYR A 113 4.54 16.99 7.11
C TYR A 113 3.13 16.65 7.61
N GLY A 114 3.01 15.65 8.50
CA GLY A 114 1.74 15.22 9.04
C GLY A 114 1.74 13.75 9.47
N TYR A 115 0.55 13.20 9.66
CA TYR A 115 0.35 11.80 10.01
C TYR A 115 -0.62 11.12 9.06
N HIS A 116 -0.54 9.79 8.97
CA HIS A 116 -1.54 8.95 8.33
C HIS A 116 -2.40 8.29 9.39
N ASP A 117 -3.73 8.26 9.21
CA ASP A 117 -4.62 7.52 10.08
C ASP A 117 -5.08 6.20 9.44
N THR A 118 -5.34 5.21 10.26
CA THR A 118 -5.95 3.95 9.84
C THR A 118 -7.02 3.61 10.84
N HIS A 119 -8.27 3.61 10.37
CA HIS A 119 -9.46 3.47 11.21
C HIS A 119 -9.54 4.54 12.33
N GLY A 120 -9.16 5.79 12.03
CA GLY A 120 -9.22 6.89 12.99
C GLY A 120 -8.12 6.89 14.06
N ARG A 121 -7.09 6.04 13.91
CA ARG A 121 -5.90 6.04 14.78
C ARG A 121 -4.66 6.36 13.97
N VAL A 122 -3.75 7.14 14.53
CA VAL A 122 -2.47 7.44 13.88
C VAL A 122 -1.69 6.15 13.70
N SER A 123 -1.36 5.82 12.44
CA SER A 123 -0.60 4.62 12.09
C SER A 123 0.81 4.94 11.58
N MET A 124 1.03 6.14 11.04
CA MET A 124 2.32 6.55 10.48
C MET A 124 2.56 8.05 10.64
N VAL A 125 3.83 8.46 10.68
CA VAL A 125 4.27 9.87 10.73
C VAL A 125 5.09 10.20 9.49
N MET A 126 4.84 11.33 8.84
CA MET A 126 5.45 11.73 7.58
C MET A 126 6.41 12.91 7.76
N PHE A 127 7.57 12.83 7.11
CA PHE A 127 8.60 13.85 7.13
C PHE A 127 9.11 14.14 5.73
N LEU A 128 9.47 15.38 5.45
CA LEU A 128 10.25 15.74 4.27
C LEU A 128 11.74 15.55 4.59
N GLY A 129 12.45 14.80 3.73
CA GLY A 129 13.89 14.61 3.88
C GLY A 129 14.64 15.94 3.88
N VAL A 130 15.58 16.13 4.80
CA VAL A 130 16.46 17.30 4.79
C VAL A 130 17.43 17.13 3.63
N ALA A 131 17.45 18.08 2.70
CA ALA A 131 18.50 18.13 1.69
C ALA A 131 19.83 18.39 2.43
N THR A 132 20.67 17.37 2.57
CA THR A 132 22.05 17.57 3.00
C THR A 132 22.78 18.29 1.86
N TYR A 133 23.06 19.58 2.02
CA TYR A 133 24.06 20.26 1.20
C TYR A 133 25.43 19.73 1.64
N THR A 134 25.99 18.78 0.90
CA THR A 134 27.41 18.40 0.96
C THR A 134 28.19 19.18 -0.07
#